data_AF-A0A2W7P3Q6-F1
#
_entry.id   AF-A0A2W7P3Q6-F1
#
_cell.length_a   1.000
_cell.length_b   1.000
_cell.length_c   1.000
_cell.angle_alpha   90.00
_cell.angle_beta   90.00
_cell.angle_gamma   90.00
#
_symmetry.space_group_name_H-M   'P 1'
#
loop_
_entity.id
_entity.type
_entity.pdbx_description
1 polymer ?
#
loop_
_entity_poly.entity_id
_entity_poly.type
_entity_poly.pdbx_seq_one_letter_code
_entity_poly.pdbx_strand_id
1 'polypeptide(L)'
;MMTDIFNNPSKPFYRFGDIMLLSKIETNKWVQFNCEGFKNTGKEIDVKTAQLIATLMKNHSWYVQQLAHYVWNITDKQASLNELNAALSELINSKVNTLSKRNRKP
;
A
#
# COMPACT_ATOMS: atom_id res chain seq x y z
N MET A 1 3.08 9.51 -19.76
CA MET A 1 4.44 8.94 -19.85
C MET A 1 4.45 7.50 -20.36
N MET A 2 3.89 6.50 -19.67
CA MET A 2 3.80 5.12 -20.20
C MET A 2 2.85 5.02 -21.41
N THR A 3 1.67 5.63 -21.32
CA THR A 3 0.71 5.72 -22.43
C THR A 3 1.32 6.35 -23.70
N ASP A 4 2.17 7.36 -23.54
CA ASP A 4 2.80 8.06 -24.69
C ASP A 4 3.85 7.21 -25.40
N ILE A 5 4.49 6.28 -24.68
CA ILE A 5 5.51 5.38 -25.25
C ILE A 5 4.88 4.34 -26.17
N PHE A 6 3.67 3.87 -25.85
CA PHE A 6 2.97 2.82 -26.61
C PHE A 6 1.99 3.36 -27.66
N ASN A 7 1.54 4.62 -27.52
CA ASN A 7 0.57 5.24 -28.42
C ASN A 7 1.19 6.17 -29.48
N ASN A 8 2.50 6.43 -29.43
CA ASN A 8 3.16 7.30 -30.39
C ASN A 8 3.84 6.52 -31.53
N PRO A 9 3.41 6.68 -32.80
CA PRO A 9 3.99 5.99 -33.96
C PRO A 9 5.50 6.15 -34.14
N SER A 10 6.07 7.23 -33.60
CA SER A 10 7.52 7.52 -33.67
C SER A 10 8.34 6.81 -32.59
N LYS A 11 7.73 6.01 -31.72
CA LYS A 11 8.41 5.27 -30.64
C LYS A 11 8.53 3.78 -30.97
N PRO A 12 9.61 3.10 -30.55
CA PRO A 12 9.87 1.69 -30.90
C PRO A 12 8.78 0.71 -30.44
N PHE A 13 7.99 1.11 -29.43
CA PHE A 13 6.97 0.28 -28.79
C PHE A 13 5.55 0.61 -29.26
N TYR A 14 5.39 1.39 -30.33
CA TYR A 14 4.08 1.68 -30.91
C TYR A 14 3.38 0.38 -31.31
N ARG A 15 2.22 0.10 -30.69
CA ARG A 15 1.44 -1.14 -30.92
C ARG A 15 2.24 -2.43 -30.78
N PHE A 16 3.28 -2.45 -29.95
CA PHE A 16 4.03 -3.67 -29.60
C PHE A 16 3.16 -4.71 -28.86
N GLY A 17 1.95 -4.32 -28.41
CA GLY A 17 0.93 -5.21 -27.88
C GLY A 17 -0.34 -4.46 -27.49
N ASP A 18 -1.32 -5.18 -26.95
CA ASP A 18 -2.56 -4.58 -26.43
C ASP A 18 -2.35 -4.01 -25.02
N ILE A 19 -2.88 -2.80 -24.80
CA ILE A 19 -2.83 -2.14 -23.49
C ILE A 19 -4.08 -2.55 -22.69
N MET A 20 -3.90 -3.34 -21.64
CA MET A 20 -4.96 -3.66 -20.68
C MET A 20 -4.82 -2.77 -19.44
N LEU A 21 -5.80 -1.88 -19.21
CA LEU A 21 -5.86 -1.14 -17.95
C LEU A 21 -6.44 -2.02 -16.85
N LEU A 22 -5.64 -2.23 -15.79
CA LEU A 22 -6.08 -2.91 -14.59
C LEU A 22 -6.76 -1.92 -13.64
N SER A 23 -7.94 -2.28 -13.16
CA SER A 23 -8.63 -1.56 -12.10
C SER A 23 -7.95 -1.81 -10.76
N LYS A 24 -8.20 -0.93 -9.79
CA LYS A 24 -7.78 -1.16 -8.41
C LYS A 24 -8.48 -2.39 -7.84
N ILE A 25 -7.78 -3.08 -6.95
CA ILE A 25 -8.34 -4.19 -6.19
C ILE A 25 -9.40 -3.64 -5.23
N GLU A 26 -10.52 -4.33 -5.12
CA GLU A 26 -11.63 -3.94 -4.26
C GLU A 26 -11.26 -4.00 -2.78
N THR A 27 -11.88 -3.13 -1.97
CA THR A 27 -11.65 -3.06 -0.52
C THR A 27 -11.90 -4.41 0.17
N ASN A 28 -12.94 -5.15 -0.22
CA ASN A 28 -13.28 -6.44 0.39
C ASN A 28 -12.18 -7.49 0.19
N LYS A 29 -11.54 -7.51 -0.98
CA LYS A 29 -10.40 -8.39 -1.28
C LYS A 29 -9.21 -8.05 -0.39
N TRP A 30 -8.97 -6.76 -0.14
CA TRP A 30 -7.91 -6.31 0.77
C TRP A 30 -8.19 -6.66 2.22
N VAL A 31 -9.44 -6.53 2.66
CA VAL A 31 -9.87 -6.91 4.01
C VAL A 31 -9.59 -8.39 4.23
N GLN A 32 -10.04 -9.25 3.31
CA GLN A 32 -9.79 -10.68 3.37
C GLN A 32 -8.28 -10.99 3.38
N PHE A 33 -7.52 -10.41 2.45
CA PHE A 33 -6.07 -10.60 2.36
C PHE A 33 -5.33 -10.21 3.64
N ASN A 34 -5.67 -9.06 4.23
CA ASN A 34 -5.04 -8.59 5.46
C ASN A 34 -5.42 -9.48 6.65
N CYS A 35 -6.70 -9.84 6.81
CA CYS A 35 -7.14 -10.72 7.89
C CYS A 35 -6.47 -12.11 7.82
N GLU A 36 -6.40 -12.71 6.62
CA GLU A 36 -5.71 -13.99 6.41
C GLU A 36 -4.20 -13.87 6.67
N GLY A 37 -3.56 -12.78 6.19
CA GLY A 37 -2.14 -12.53 6.39
C GLY A 37 -1.74 -12.44 7.87
N PHE A 38 -2.52 -11.74 8.68
CA PHE A 38 -2.29 -11.67 10.12
C PHE A 38 -2.48 -13.04 10.77
N LYS A 39 -3.59 -13.74 10.44
CA LYS A 39 -3.91 -15.05 11.01
C LYS A 39 -2.83 -16.09 10.76
N ASN A 40 -2.26 -16.12 9.55
CA ASN A 40 -1.19 -17.03 9.18
C ASN A 40 0.09 -16.85 10.03
N THR A 41 0.26 -15.69 10.66
CA THR A 41 1.39 -15.38 11.55
C THR A 41 1.04 -15.51 13.04
N GLY A 42 -0.16 -15.98 13.38
CA GLY A 42 -0.64 -16.07 14.76
C GLY A 42 -1.12 -14.74 15.35
N LYS A 43 -1.37 -13.74 14.50
CA LYS A 43 -1.92 -12.43 14.88
C LYS A 43 -3.34 -12.28 14.38
N GLU A 44 -4.10 -11.38 14.96
CA GLU A 44 -5.47 -11.08 14.53
C GLU A 44 -5.63 -9.58 14.28
N ILE A 45 -6.54 -9.23 13.37
CA ILE A 45 -6.90 -7.85 13.07
C ILE A 45 -8.42 -7.76 12.91
N ASP A 46 -9.03 -6.73 13.51
CA ASP A 46 -10.45 -6.49 13.33
C ASP A 46 -10.76 -6.09 11.88
N VAL A 47 -11.91 -6.54 11.38
CA VAL A 47 -12.37 -6.30 10.01
C VAL A 47 -12.45 -4.79 9.72
N LYS A 48 -12.88 -3.98 10.70
CA LYS A 48 -12.97 -2.53 10.53
C LYS A 48 -11.58 -1.91 10.40
N THR A 49 -10.60 -2.37 11.17
CA THR A 49 -9.21 -1.91 11.09
C THR A 49 -8.60 -2.30 9.73
N ALA A 50 -8.82 -3.53 9.27
CA ALA A 50 -8.35 -3.98 7.96
C ALA A 50 -8.99 -3.18 6.80
N GLN A 51 -10.27 -2.86 6.90
CA GLN A 51 -10.97 -1.99 5.95
C GLN A 51 -10.41 -0.56 5.95
N LEU A 52 -10.06 -0.05 7.13
CA LEU A 52 -9.52 1.30 7.29
C LEU A 52 -8.15 1.41 6.61
N ILE A 53 -7.28 0.39 6.74
CA ILE A 53 -5.99 0.32 6.03
C ILE A 53 -6.20 0.46 4.51
N ALA A 54 -7.11 -0.33 3.93
CA ALA A 54 -7.38 -0.33 2.50
C ALA A 54 -7.94 1.02 2.01
N THR A 55 -8.88 1.59 2.78
CA THR A 55 -9.57 2.85 2.45
C THR A 55 -8.63 4.06 2.56
N LEU A 56 -7.84 4.16 3.63
CA LEU A 56 -6.87 5.25 3.82
C LEU A 56 -5.86 5.32 2.67
N MET A 57 -5.44 4.15 2.17
CA MET A 57 -4.47 4.02 1.09
C MET A 57 -5.11 4.03 -0.30
N LYS A 58 -6.42 4.33 -0.39
CA LYS A 58 -7.22 4.41 -1.63
C LYS A 58 -7.08 3.18 -2.53
N ASN A 59 -7.00 1.99 -1.91
CA ASN A 59 -6.80 0.70 -2.56
C ASN A 59 -5.57 0.63 -3.49
N HIS A 60 -4.57 1.48 -3.28
CA HIS A 60 -3.32 1.42 -4.03
C HIS A 60 -2.45 0.32 -3.44
N SER A 61 -2.23 -0.76 -4.20
CA SER A 61 -1.65 -2.01 -3.69
C SER A 61 -0.38 -1.83 -2.87
N TRP A 62 0.55 -1.00 -3.37
CA TRP A 62 1.80 -0.73 -2.67
C TRP A 62 1.59 -0.03 -1.32
N TYR A 63 0.68 0.94 -1.25
CA TYR A 63 0.43 1.70 -0.02
C TYR A 63 -0.34 0.86 1.01
N VAL A 64 -1.31 0.08 0.55
CA VAL A 64 -2.06 -0.86 1.41
C VAL A 64 -1.10 -1.85 2.06
N GLN A 65 -0.25 -2.49 1.26
CA GLN A 65 0.74 -3.46 1.78
C GLN A 65 1.77 -2.80 2.69
N GLN A 66 2.23 -1.58 2.35
CA GLN A 66 3.16 -0.84 3.19
C GLN A 66 2.56 -0.60 4.57
N LEU A 67 1.36 0.00 4.65
CA LEU A 67 0.72 0.28 5.94
C LEU A 67 0.39 -1.01 6.71
N ALA A 68 -0.12 -2.04 6.03
CA ALA A 68 -0.40 -3.33 6.65
C ALA A 68 0.86 -3.96 7.29
N HIS A 69 2.02 -3.83 6.63
CA HIS A 69 3.29 -4.31 7.18
C HIS A 69 3.71 -3.54 8.43
N TYR A 70 3.58 -2.21 8.45
CA TYR A 70 3.85 -1.42 9.65
C TYR A 70 2.92 -1.81 10.81
N VAL A 71 1.62 -1.95 10.54
CA VAL A 71 0.65 -2.40 11.56
C VAL A 71 1.04 -3.78 12.09
N TRP A 72 1.39 -4.70 11.19
CA TRP A 72 1.82 -6.05 11.56
C TRP A 72 3.08 -6.07 12.42
N ASN A 73 4.07 -5.21 12.14
CA ASN A 73 5.30 -5.10 12.92
C ASN A 73 5.06 -4.60 14.34
N ILE A 74 4.16 -3.63 14.52
CA ILE A 74 3.85 -3.05 15.83
C ILE A 74 2.91 -3.96 16.64
N THR A 75 2.08 -4.75 15.96
CA THR A 75 1.13 -5.66 16.59
C THR A 75 1.82 -6.89 17.16
N ASP A 76 1.60 -7.15 18.45
CA ASP A 76 2.04 -8.39 19.11
C ASP A 76 1.06 -9.54 18.84
N LYS A 77 -0.19 -9.45 19.35
CA LYS A 77 -1.25 -10.45 19.13
C LYS A 77 -2.49 -9.94 18.40
N GLN A 78 -3.03 -8.80 18.78
CA GLN A 78 -4.28 -8.27 18.20
C GLN A 78 -4.09 -6.82 17.74
N ALA A 79 -4.34 -6.56 16.47
CA ALA A 79 -4.26 -5.24 15.87
C ALA A 79 -5.59 -4.51 16.07
N SER A 80 -5.51 -3.37 16.77
CA SER A 80 -6.61 -2.44 16.98
C SER A 80 -6.35 -1.12 16.26
N LEU A 81 -7.25 -0.16 16.47
CA LEU A 81 -7.12 1.18 15.93
C LEU A 81 -5.90 1.93 16.51
N ASN A 82 -5.41 1.54 17.69
CA ASN A 82 -4.23 2.13 18.31
C ASN A 82 -2.95 1.77 17.54
N GLU A 83 -2.75 0.49 17.22
CA GLU A 83 -1.61 0.01 16.43
C GLU A 83 -1.63 0.61 15.03
N LEU A 84 -2.83 0.79 14.45
CA LEU A 84 -3.00 1.47 13.17
C LEU A 84 -2.53 2.93 13.22
N ASN A 85 -2.95 3.68 14.23
CA ASN A 85 -2.55 5.08 14.38
C ASN A 85 -1.04 5.23 14.66
N ALA A 86 -0.47 4.32 15.46
CA ALA A 86 0.96 4.26 15.70
C ALA A 86 1.73 3.98 14.39
N ALA A 87 1.31 2.97 13.64
CA ALA A 87 1.88 2.61 12.33
C ALA A 87 1.80 3.77 11.33
N LEU A 88 0.67 4.48 11.29
CA LEU A 88 0.49 5.62 10.39
C LEU A 88 1.44 6.77 10.76
N SER A 89 1.58 7.07 12.05
CA SER A 89 2.51 8.09 12.55
C SER A 89 3.96 7.73 12.22
N GLU A 90 4.34 6.47 12.41
CA GLU A 90 5.67 5.98 12.06
C GLU A 90 5.95 6.06 10.55
N LEU A 91 4.98 5.67 9.73
CA LEU A 91 5.04 5.75 8.27
C LEU A 91 5.29 7.20 7.82
N ILE A 92 4.55 8.17 8.37
CA ILE A 92 4.72 9.60 8.06
C ILE A 92 6.11 10.08 8.49
N ASN A 93 6.53 9.78 9.72
CA ASN A 93 7.85 10.16 10.22
C ASN A 93 8.99 9.60 9.37
N SER A 94 8.87 8.36 8.89
CA SER A 94 9.81 7.73 7.97
C SER A 94 9.93 8.51 6.65
N LYS A 95 8.80 8.96 6.07
CA LYS A 95 8.81 9.78 4.86
C LYS A 95 9.41 11.17 5.10
N VAL A 96 9.04 11.84 6.20
CA VAL A 96 9.58 13.15 6.56
C VAL A 96 11.09 13.09 6.76
N ASN A 97 11.60 12.08 7.47
CA ASN A 97 13.04 11.87 7.64
C ASN A 97 13.76 11.57 6.32
N THR A 98 13.10 10.87 5.40
CA THR A 98 13.66 10.61 4.07
C THR A 98 13.76 11.91 3.26
N LEU A 99 12.75 12.77 3.33
CA LEU A 99 12.74 14.08 2.65
C LEU A 99 13.80 15.01 3.24
N SER A 100 13.94 15.06 4.57
CA SER A 100 14.96 15.90 5.21
C SER A 100 16.38 15.46 4.88
N LYS A 101 16.64 14.16 4.75
CA LYS A 101 17.93 13.61 4.28
C LYS A 101 18.18 13.90 2.80
N ARG A 102 17.13 13.94 1.97
CA ARG A 102 17.25 14.23 0.53
C ARG A 102 17.59 15.70 0.27
N ASN A 103 17.07 16.61 1.09
CA ASN A 103 17.37 18.04 1.06
C ASN A 103 18.71 18.43 1.72
N ARG A 104 19.46 17.44 2.25
CA ARG A 104 20.79 17.62 2.86
C ARG A 104 21.94 17.11 1.99
N LYS A 105 21.70 16.77 0.72
CA LYS A 105 22.79 16.52 -0.22
C LYS A 105 23.32 17.87 -0.75
N PRO A 106 24.65 18.09 -0.74
CA PRO A 106 25.27 19.27 -1.34
C PRO A 106 25.09 19.31 -2.86
#